data_AF-A0A9E6RTR3-F1
#
_entry.id   AF-A0A9E6RTR3-F1
#
_cell.length_a   1.000
_cell.length_b   1.000
_cell.length_c   1.000
_cell.angle_alpha   90.00
_cell.angle_beta   90.00
_cell.angle_gamma   90.00
#
_symmetry.space_group_name_H-M   'P 1'
#
loop_
_entity.id
_entity.type
_entity.pdbx_description
1 polymer ?
#
loop_
_entity_poly.entity_id
_entity_poly.type
_entity_poly.pdbx_seq_one_letter_code
_entity_poly.pdbx_strand_id
1 'polypeptide(L)'
;MAKIKEYQAVFEQKLIEANHNLKREIIRVSIKQTGNSLQLRATLPLKPGDKSVGKQKKQYDLSLGIPANLEGLKTAIEESYELGKLIARHTFQWNEKYLGIKSREKQEIKTIGELLDTFEEKYYQTRQKTITSENTFANYISVIKRNFDLTILAIKENFEEVINSVQGNKKNELIAVTSVLIKTFNLGFELDVKRDHVIPNYREIPDDEKIISGFYLFEKFALNRKNTNISDEIDTWEMWRWVYGILATYGLRPRELFVQPDINWWMSPQNIDHTWKVNKNTKTGYREVIPFVPEWIDLFDLKNPKPLNILERKVEKIASVQNINWMRRDISRWFRKVGIEFQPYDLRHGCAIRAHLQGIPIKAAADNLGHTVDEHTKTYQRWFGIENRKKAFGEVMSQKSLIELQKNEILALRMENERLRLEVERLKFLGNV
;
A
#
# COMPACT_ATOMS: atom_id res chain seq x y z
N MET A 1 -33.18 -20.37 -46.33
CA MET A 1 -33.03 -18.94 -46.00
C MET A 1 -34.30 -18.12 -46.20
N ALA A 2 -35.10 -18.32 -47.26
CA ALA A 2 -36.35 -17.57 -47.49
C ALA A 2 -37.40 -17.73 -46.36
N LYS A 3 -37.70 -18.96 -45.91
CA LYS A 3 -38.65 -19.23 -44.80
C LYS A 3 -38.25 -18.59 -43.46
N ILE A 4 -36.95 -18.45 -43.18
CA ILE A 4 -36.46 -17.83 -41.94
C ILE A 4 -36.67 -16.31 -42.00
N LYS A 5 -36.40 -15.68 -43.15
CA LYS A 5 -36.65 -14.26 -43.36
C LYS A 5 -38.14 -13.91 -43.30
N GLU A 6 -38.98 -14.77 -43.86
CA GLU A 6 -40.45 -14.62 -43.82
C GLU A 6 -40.99 -14.75 -42.39
N TYR A 7 -40.53 -15.75 -41.62
CA TYR A 7 -40.90 -15.91 -40.22
C TYR A 7 -40.48 -14.70 -39.36
N GLN A 8 -39.27 -14.17 -39.60
CA GLN A 8 -38.76 -13.01 -38.88
C GLN A 8 -39.59 -11.75 -39.18
N ALA A 9 -39.95 -11.51 -40.44
CA ALA A 9 -40.80 -10.39 -40.83
C ALA A 9 -42.20 -10.47 -40.19
N VAL A 10 -42.80 -11.66 -40.15
CA VAL A 10 -44.09 -11.90 -39.48
C VAL A 10 -43.99 -11.63 -37.98
N PHE A 11 -42.91 -12.09 -37.34
CA PHE A 11 -42.68 -11.84 -35.91
C PHE A 11 -42.52 -10.35 -35.61
N GLU A 12 -41.71 -9.63 -36.38
CA GLU A 12 -41.50 -8.18 -36.22
C GLU A 12 -42.80 -7.40 -36.38
N GLN A 13 -43.61 -7.74 -37.39
CA GLN A 13 -44.91 -7.10 -37.59
C GLN A 13 -45.85 -7.33 -36.40
N LYS A 14 -45.91 -8.56 -35.88
CA LYS A 14 -46.73 -8.87 -34.69
C LYS A 14 -46.22 -8.21 -33.41
N LEU A 15 -44.91 -8.04 -33.26
CA LEU A 15 -44.32 -7.32 -32.12
C LEU A 15 -44.68 -5.83 -32.16
N ILE A 16 -44.69 -5.22 -33.35
CA ILE A 16 -45.14 -3.84 -33.55
C ILE A 16 -46.63 -3.71 -33.22
N GLU A 17 -47.46 -4.62 -33.74
CA GLU A 17 -48.90 -4.66 -33.47
C GLU A 17 -49.19 -4.81 -31.96
N ALA A 18 -48.48 -5.71 -31.27
CA ALA A 18 -48.61 -5.91 -29.83
C ALA A 18 -48.31 -4.62 -29.05
N ASN A 19 -47.22 -3.91 -29.38
CA ASN A 19 -46.89 -2.63 -28.74
C ASN A 19 -47.91 -1.52 -29.08
N HIS A 20 -48.45 -1.51 -30.29
CA HIS A 20 -49.54 -0.59 -30.68
C HIS A 20 -50.81 -0.85 -29.84
N ASN A 21 -51.18 -2.11 -29.64
CA ASN A 21 -52.33 -2.48 -28.83
C ASN A 21 -52.15 -2.09 -27.35
N LEU A 22 -50.99 -2.42 -26.75
CA LEU A 22 -50.66 -2.02 -25.38
C LEU A 22 -50.74 -0.49 -25.20
N LYS A 23 -50.23 0.27 -26.18
CA LYS A 23 -50.29 1.74 -26.17
C LYS A 23 -51.73 2.26 -26.31
N ARG A 24 -52.54 1.67 -27.20
CA ARG A 24 -53.95 2.03 -27.41
C ARG A 24 -54.78 1.80 -26.14
N GLU A 25 -54.46 0.75 -25.39
CA GLU A 25 -55.12 0.38 -24.13
C GLU A 25 -54.52 1.05 -22.89
N ILE A 26 -53.57 1.99 -23.08
CA ILE A 26 -52.95 2.78 -22.00
C ILE A 26 -52.23 1.88 -20.98
N ILE A 27 -51.74 0.73 -21.42
CA ILE A 27 -50.88 -0.13 -20.61
C ILE A 27 -49.49 0.51 -20.57
N ARG A 28 -49.01 0.87 -19.38
CA ARG A 28 -47.72 1.56 -19.16
C ARG A 28 -46.50 0.63 -19.30
N VAL A 29 -46.59 -0.37 -20.16
CA VAL A 29 -45.57 -1.40 -20.41
C VAL A 29 -45.42 -1.56 -21.93
N SER A 30 -44.19 -1.74 -22.39
CA SER A 30 -43.88 -2.06 -23.79
C SER A 30 -43.00 -3.31 -23.87
N ILE A 31 -43.08 -4.03 -24.97
CA ILE A 31 -42.30 -5.25 -25.22
C ILE A 31 -41.14 -4.88 -26.13
N LYS A 32 -39.92 -5.21 -25.72
CA LYS A 32 -38.69 -4.98 -26.48
C LYS A 32 -37.99 -6.31 -26.75
N GLN A 33 -37.61 -6.54 -28.00
CA GLN A 33 -36.71 -7.63 -28.35
C GLN A 33 -35.26 -7.23 -28.09
N THR A 34 -34.53 -8.08 -27.37
CA THR A 34 -33.09 -7.97 -27.16
C THR A 34 -32.46 -9.33 -27.49
N GLY A 35 -31.80 -9.43 -28.65
CA GLY A 35 -31.30 -10.70 -29.19
C GLY A 35 -32.42 -11.72 -29.38
N ASN A 36 -32.25 -12.91 -28.78
CA ASN A 36 -33.22 -14.00 -28.84
C ASN A 36 -34.25 -13.98 -27.68
N SER A 37 -34.40 -12.85 -26.98
CA SER A 37 -35.30 -12.72 -25.83
C SER A 37 -36.21 -11.50 -25.92
N LEU A 38 -37.39 -11.59 -25.30
CA LEU A 38 -38.32 -10.49 -25.10
C LEU A 38 -38.23 -9.97 -23.68
N GLN A 39 -38.20 -8.64 -23.55
CA GLN A 39 -38.12 -7.92 -22.29
C GLN A 39 -39.29 -6.96 -22.15
N LEU A 40 -39.77 -6.79 -20.92
CA LEU A 40 -40.81 -5.81 -20.62
C LEU A 40 -40.20 -4.51 -20.15
N ARG A 41 -40.48 -3.42 -20.85
CA ARG A 41 -40.00 -2.08 -20.53
C ARG A 41 -41.09 -1.28 -19.85
N ALA A 42 -40.84 -0.89 -18.60
CA ALA A 42 -41.77 -0.13 -17.78
C ALA A 42 -41.05 0.85 -16.84
N THR A 43 -41.75 1.88 -16.35
CA THR A 43 -41.25 2.79 -15.32
C THR A 43 -41.72 2.33 -13.95
N LEU A 44 -40.78 1.92 -13.09
CA LEU A 44 -41.04 1.26 -11.81
C LEU A 44 -40.33 1.98 -10.66
N PRO A 45 -40.73 1.75 -9.39
CA PRO A 45 -39.93 2.14 -8.23
C PRO A 45 -38.49 1.65 -8.35
N LEU A 46 -37.54 2.38 -7.77
CA LEU A 46 -36.13 1.98 -7.82
C LEU A 46 -35.96 0.52 -7.36
N LYS A 47 -35.21 -0.25 -8.14
CA LYS A 47 -34.82 -1.62 -7.79
C LYS A 47 -34.00 -1.62 -6.50
N PRO A 48 -34.16 -2.60 -5.59
CA PRO A 48 -33.31 -2.71 -4.41
C PRO A 48 -31.81 -2.66 -4.79
N GLY A 49 -31.07 -1.75 -4.15
CA GLY A 49 -29.65 -1.51 -4.43
C GLY A 49 -29.34 -0.51 -5.57
N ASP A 50 -30.32 -0.07 -6.36
CA ASP A 50 -30.12 0.95 -7.41
C ASP A 50 -30.25 2.36 -6.79
N LYS A 51 -29.26 3.23 -7.01
CA LYS A 51 -29.25 4.61 -6.52
C LYS A 51 -29.43 5.57 -7.71
N SER A 52 -30.48 6.40 -7.66
CA SER A 52 -30.69 7.48 -8.65
C SER A 52 -30.97 8.79 -7.92
N VAL A 53 -30.09 9.79 -8.12
CA VAL A 53 -30.16 11.08 -7.43
C VAL A 53 -31.48 11.78 -7.77
N GLY A 54 -32.30 12.03 -6.76
CA GLY A 54 -33.55 12.81 -6.87
C GLY A 54 -34.73 12.10 -7.54
N LYS A 55 -34.63 10.79 -7.88
CA LYS A 55 -35.71 10.07 -8.57
C LYS A 55 -36.19 8.86 -7.76
N GLN A 56 -37.50 8.77 -7.52
CA GLN A 56 -38.12 7.61 -6.87
C GLN A 56 -38.49 6.47 -7.84
N LYS A 57 -38.49 6.75 -9.15
CA LYS A 57 -38.82 5.79 -10.22
C LYS A 57 -37.84 5.90 -11.39
N LYS A 58 -37.60 4.79 -12.07
CA LYS A 58 -36.71 4.68 -13.24
C LYS A 58 -37.31 3.68 -14.24
N GLN A 59 -36.96 3.84 -15.52
CA GLN A 59 -37.34 2.89 -16.56
C GLN A 59 -36.41 1.66 -16.48
N TYR A 60 -36.99 0.47 -16.49
CA TYR A 60 -36.28 -0.81 -16.45
C TYR A 60 -36.72 -1.69 -17.63
N ASP A 61 -35.77 -2.43 -18.19
CA ASP A 61 -36.00 -3.54 -19.13
C ASP A 61 -35.97 -4.84 -18.31
N LEU A 62 -37.14 -5.42 -18.03
CA LEU A 62 -37.30 -6.64 -17.24
C LEU A 62 -37.17 -7.87 -18.13
N SER A 63 -36.19 -8.72 -17.83
CA SER A 63 -36.03 -10.02 -18.50
C SER A 63 -36.72 -11.11 -17.70
N LEU A 64 -37.80 -11.66 -18.26
CA LEU A 64 -38.56 -12.78 -17.68
C LEU A 64 -38.14 -14.15 -18.26
N GLY A 65 -37.10 -14.19 -19.10
CA GLY A 65 -36.67 -15.42 -19.79
C GLY A 65 -37.57 -15.83 -20.97
N ILE A 66 -38.36 -14.89 -21.50
CA ILE A 66 -39.30 -15.15 -22.60
C ILE A 66 -38.53 -15.18 -23.94
N PRO A 67 -38.63 -16.25 -24.75
CA PRO A 67 -37.94 -16.34 -26.03
C PRO A 67 -38.56 -15.42 -27.09
N ALA A 68 -37.73 -14.91 -28.01
CA ALA A 68 -38.17 -14.10 -29.14
C ALA A 68 -38.76 -14.97 -30.27
N ASN A 69 -39.92 -15.56 -30.02
CA ASN A 69 -40.71 -16.29 -31.00
C ASN A 69 -42.22 -16.00 -30.81
N LEU A 70 -43.08 -16.48 -31.71
CA LEU A 70 -44.51 -16.15 -31.68
C LEU A 70 -45.22 -16.59 -30.38
N GLU A 71 -44.80 -17.68 -29.77
CA GLU A 71 -45.40 -18.17 -28.52
C GLU A 71 -44.93 -17.32 -27.33
N GLY A 72 -43.63 -17.01 -27.28
CA GLY A 72 -43.07 -16.08 -26.31
C GLY A 72 -43.68 -14.68 -26.45
N LEU A 73 -44.05 -14.24 -27.65
CA LEU A 73 -44.75 -12.97 -27.83
C LEU A 73 -46.13 -12.97 -27.14
N LYS A 74 -46.89 -14.06 -27.23
CA LYS A 74 -48.17 -14.18 -26.49
C LYS A 74 -47.94 -14.08 -24.99
N THR A 75 -46.96 -14.82 -24.47
CA THR A 75 -46.57 -14.75 -23.04
C THR A 75 -46.15 -13.33 -22.65
N ALA A 76 -45.36 -12.64 -23.47
CA ALA A 76 -44.93 -11.27 -23.20
C ALA A 76 -46.11 -10.28 -23.17
N ILE A 77 -47.14 -10.51 -24.00
CA ILE A 77 -48.37 -9.71 -23.99
C ILE A 77 -49.13 -9.93 -22.67
N GLU A 78 -49.37 -11.18 -22.26
CA GLU A 78 -50.04 -11.51 -21.00
C GLU A 78 -49.33 -10.87 -19.80
N GLU A 79 -48.00 -11.03 -19.74
CA GLU A 79 -47.14 -10.46 -18.70
C GLU A 79 -47.13 -8.93 -18.71
N SER A 80 -47.26 -8.31 -19.89
CA SER A 80 -47.40 -6.84 -20.00
C SER A 80 -48.70 -6.35 -19.37
N TYR A 81 -49.80 -7.07 -19.53
CA TYR A 81 -51.08 -6.74 -18.88
C TYR A 81 -51.03 -6.96 -17.37
N GLU A 82 -50.41 -8.03 -16.90
CA GLU A 82 -50.23 -8.26 -15.46
C GLU A 82 -49.42 -7.14 -14.80
N LEU A 83 -48.25 -6.82 -15.36
CA LEU A 83 -47.40 -5.73 -14.87
C LEU A 83 -48.13 -4.39 -14.97
N GLY A 84 -48.85 -4.16 -16.07
CA GLY A 84 -49.69 -2.98 -16.28
C GLY A 84 -50.73 -2.79 -15.17
N LYS A 85 -51.43 -3.85 -14.76
CA LYS A 85 -52.38 -3.83 -13.64
C LYS A 85 -51.71 -3.46 -12.32
N LEU A 86 -50.53 -4.01 -12.03
CA LEU A 86 -49.77 -3.68 -10.82
C LEU A 86 -49.33 -2.21 -10.78
N ILE A 87 -48.89 -1.67 -11.93
CA ILE A 87 -48.50 -0.26 -12.07
C ILE A 87 -49.72 0.64 -11.88
N ALA A 88 -50.84 0.33 -12.54
CA ALA A 88 -52.07 1.12 -12.47
C ALA A 88 -52.67 1.14 -11.07
N ARG A 89 -52.57 0.03 -10.32
CA ARG A 89 -53.05 -0.07 -8.93
C ARG A 89 -52.08 0.49 -7.91
N HIS A 90 -50.88 0.93 -8.32
CA HIS A 90 -49.80 1.33 -7.40
C HIS A 90 -49.39 0.25 -6.40
N THR A 91 -49.60 -1.04 -6.72
CA THR A 91 -49.29 -2.19 -5.86
C THR A 91 -48.05 -2.96 -6.31
N PHE A 92 -47.30 -2.46 -7.29
CA PHE A 92 -46.07 -3.10 -7.73
C PHE A 92 -45.04 -3.18 -6.58
N GLN A 93 -44.53 -4.39 -6.34
CA GLN A 93 -43.41 -4.65 -5.46
C GLN A 93 -42.39 -5.53 -6.19
N TRP A 94 -41.11 -5.27 -5.96
CA TRP A 94 -40.04 -6.11 -6.49
C TRP A 94 -40.09 -7.49 -5.84
N ASN A 95 -40.14 -8.54 -6.67
CA ASN A 95 -40.18 -9.93 -6.24
C ASN A 95 -39.28 -10.78 -7.17
N GLU A 96 -39.19 -12.08 -6.88
CA GLU A 96 -38.35 -13.02 -7.64
C GLU A 96 -38.69 -13.09 -9.14
N LYS A 97 -39.95 -12.82 -9.52
CA LYS A 97 -40.39 -12.78 -10.94
C LYS A 97 -39.72 -11.62 -11.68
N TYR A 98 -39.70 -10.43 -11.09
CA TYR A 98 -39.21 -9.21 -11.76
C TYR A 98 -37.72 -8.91 -11.54
N LEU A 99 -37.06 -9.56 -10.56
CA LEU A 99 -35.64 -9.36 -10.28
C LEU A 99 -34.70 -10.15 -11.22
N GLY A 100 -35.23 -11.15 -11.96
CA GLY A 100 -34.55 -11.91 -13.02
C GLY A 100 -33.85 -13.19 -12.54
N ILE A 101 -33.39 -14.04 -13.48
CA ILE A 101 -32.77 -15.35 -13.15
C ILE A 101 -31.52 -15.21 -12.27
N LYS A 102 -30.76 -14.11 -12.41
CA LYS A 102 -29.60 -13.82 -11.53
C LYS A 102 -29.96 -13.58 -10.06
N SER A 103 -31.22 -13.29 -9.72
CA SER A 103 -31.67 -13.22 -8.33
C SER A 103 -32.27 -14.54 -7.81
N ARG A 104 -32.45 -15.55 -8.68
CA ARG A 104 -32.91 -16.90 -8.30
C ARG A 104 -31.76 -17.78 -7.81
N GLU A 105 -30.52 -17.43 -8.13
CA GLU A 105 -29.37 -17.89 -7.38
C GLU A 105 -29.48 -17.25 -5.99
N LYS A 106 -30.17 -17.91 -5.06
CA LYS A 106 -29.92 -17.71 -3.64
C LYS A 106 -28.42 -17.95 -3.47
N GLN A 107 -27.62 -16.89 -3.44
CA GLN A 107 -26.30 -16.99 -2.85
C GLN A 107 -26.56 -17.44 -1.42
N GLU A 108 -26.32 -18.72 -1.18
CA GLU A 108 -26.31 -19.28 0.15
C GLU A 108 -25.47 -18.34 1.01
N ILE A 109 -26.10 -17.76 2.04
CA ILE A 109 -25.44 -16.78 2.89
C ILE A 109 -24.41 -17.56 3.70
N LYS A 110 -23.16 -17.46 3.26
CA LYS A 110 -22.05 -18.13 3.91
C LYS A 110 -21.70 -17.45 5.24
N THR A 111 -21.17 -18.24 6.15
CA THR A 111 -20.50 -17.76 7.35
C THR A 111 -19.18 -17.08 6.99
N ILE A 112 -18.67 -16.24 7.88
CA ILE A 112 -17.35 -15.61 7.71
C ILE A 112 -16.26 -16.70 7.57
N GLY A 113 -16.34 -17.79 8.32
CA GLY A 113 -15.42 -18.93 8.24
C GLY A 113 -15.36 -19.55 6.84
N GLU A 114 -16.51 -19.88 6.25
CA GLU A 114 -16.58 -20.46 4.91
C GLU A 114 -16.06 -19.52 3.82
N LEU A 115 -16.22 -18.20 3.99
CA LEU A 115 -15.60 -17.23 3.11
C LEU A 115 -14.07 -17.25 3.28
N LEU A 116 -13.57 -17.30 4.51
CA LEU A 116 -12.12 -17.33 4.76
C LEU A 116 -11.44 -18.57 4.16
N ASP A 117 -12.11 -19.73 4.17
CA ASP A 117 -11.56 -20.97 3.61
C ASP A 117 -11.24 -20.86 2.12
N THR A 118 -12.00 -20.03 1.38
CA THR A 118 -11.81 -19.80 -0.06
C THR A 118 -11.24 -18.41 -0.38
N PHE A 119 -10.85 -17.63 0.63
CA PHE A 119 -10.48 -16.23 0.43
C PHE A 119 -9.15 -16.09 -0.31
N GLU A 120 -8.17 -16.95 -0.06
CA GLU A 120 -6.87 -16.86 -0.74
C GLU A 120 -7.03 -17.07 -2.24
N GLU A 121 -7.72 -18.14 -2.63
CA GLU A 121 -7.98 -18.48 -4.02
C GLU A 121 -8.67 -17.31 -4.74
N LYS A 122 -9.79 -16.82 -4.20
CA LYS A 122 -10.52 -15.70 -4.80
C LYS A 122 -9.73 -14.39 -4.83
N TYR A 123 -8.93 -14.13 -3.80
CA TYR A 123 -8.13 -12.91 -3.72
C TYR A 123 -7.06 -12.87 -4.83
N TYR A 124 -6.46 -14.00 -5.15
CA TYR A 124 -5.41 -14.14 -6.18
C TYR A 124 -5.92 -14.43 -7.60
N GLN A 125 -7.21 -14.73 -7.79
CA GLN A 125 -7.80 -14.77 -9.14
C GLN A 125 -7.65 -13.44 -9.90
N THR A 126 -7.60 -12.32 -9.18
CA THR A 126 -7.53 -10.96 -9.74
C THR A 126 -6.20 -10.25 -9.46
N ARG A 127 -5.26 -10.91 -8.77
CA ARG A 127 -4.01 -10.29 -8.29
C ARG A 127 -2.84 -11.24 -8.46
N GLN A 128 -1.69 -10.71 -8.85
CA GLN A 128 -0.45 -11.50 -8.88
C GLN A 128 0.00 -11.86 -7.46
N LYS A 129 0.42 -13.11 -7.26
CA LYS A 129 0.99 -13.60 -6.00
C LYS A 129 2.47 -13.21 -5.91
N THR A 130 2.74 -12.20 -5.09
CA THR A 130 4.07 -11.65 -4.80
C THR A 130 4.31 -11.62 -3.29
N ILE A 131 5.56 -11.53 -2.86
CA ILE A 131 5.95 -11.38 -1.44
C ILE A 131 5.21 -10.22 -0.74
N THR A 132 4.89 -9.14 -1.47
CA THR A 132 4.18 -7.98 -0.92
C THR A 132 2.68 -8.22 -0.83
N SER A 133 2.06 -8.83 -1.86
CA SER A 133 0.64 -9.18 -1.82
C SER A 133 0.35 -10.27 -0.78
N GLU A 134 1.25 -11.24 -0.62
CA GLU A 134 1.17 -12.30 0.40
C GLU A 134 1.19 -11.73 1.81
N ASN A 135 2.09 -10.79 2.08
CA ASN A 135 2.11 -10.08 3.36
C ASN A 135 0.81 -9.31 3.62
N THR A 136 0.29 -8.64 2.58
CA THR A 136 -0.95 -7.87 2.67
C THR A 136 -2.14 -8.79 2.94
N PHE A 137 -2.23 -9.91 2.24
CA PHE A 137 -3.26 -10.91 2.41
C PHE A 137 -3.21 -11.57 3.80
N ALA A 138 -2.03 -11.94 4.27
CA ALA A 138 -1.84 -12.49 5.62
C ALA A 138 -2.34 -11.51 6.71
N ASN A 139 -2.15 -10.20 6.51
CA ASN A 139 -2.72 -9.19 7.41
C ASN A 139 -4.25 -9.20 7.39
N TYR A 140 -4.87 -9.29 6.21
CA TYR A 140 -6.34 -9.36 6.09
C TYR A 140 -6.91 -10.56 6.85
N ILE A 141 -6.34 -11.74 6.65
CA ILE A 141 -6.74 -12.96 7.37
C ILE A 141 -6.58 -12.78 8.88
N SER A 142 -5.42 -12.30 9.33
CA SER A 142 -5.14 -12.12 10.75
C SER A 142 -6.11 -11.13 11.42
N VAL A 143 -6.42 -10.02 10.74
CA VAL A 143 -7.36 -9.01 11.24
C VAL A 143 -8.77 -9.59 11.34
N ILE A 144 -9.25 -10.33 10.33
CA ILE A 144 -10.60 -10.92 10.37
C ILE A 144 -10.69 -11.95 11.49
N LYS A 145 -9.78 -12.93 11.53
CA LYS A 145 -9.79 -14.02 12.53
C LYS A 145 -9.68 -13.54 13.98
N ARG A 146 -9.02 -12.41 14.23
CA ARG A 146 -8.85 -11.86 15.58
C ARG A 146 -10.10 -11.10 16.08
N ASN A 147 -10.96 -10.62 15.19
CA ASN A 147 -12.02 -9.68 15.55
C ASN A 147 -13.43 -10.19 15.26
N PHE A 148 -13.61 -11.13 14.34
CA PHE A 148 -14.91 -11.71 14.01
C PHE A 148 -15.01 -13.15 14.53
N ASP A 149 -16.19 -13.50 15.03
CA ASP A 149 -16.59 -14.90 15.17
C ASP A 149 -16.74 -15.50 13.76
N LEU A 150 -16.14 -16.65 13.51
CA LEU A 150 -16.14 -17.29 12.20
C LEU A 150 -17.45 -18.02 11.89
N THR A 151 -18.30 -18.26 12.90
CA THR A 151 -19.55 -18.99 12.77
C THR A 151 -20.73 -18.09 12.34
N ILE A 152 -20.59 -16.77 12.46
CA ILE A 152 -21.66 -15.84 12.11
C ILE A 152 -21.76 -15.66 10.59
N LEU A 153 -22.97 -15.36 10.13
CA LEU A 153 -23.27 -15.07 8.73
C LEU A 153 -22.54 -13.81 8.24
N ALA A 154 -22.04 -13.84 7.00
CA ALA A 154 -21.37 -12.71 6.36
C ALA A 154 -22.36 -11.67 5.80
N ILE A 155 -23.20 -11.13 6.68
CA ILE A 155 -24.20 -10.09 6.38
C ILE A 155 -23.76 -8.72 6.91
N LYS A 156 -24.39 -7.66 6.39
CA LYS A 156 -24.02 -6.27 6.69
C LYS A 156 -24.07 -5.99 8.19
N GLU A 157 -25.15 -6.40 8.85
CA GLU A 157 -25.44 -6.12 10.25
C GLU A 157 -24.35 -6.69 11.18
N ASN A 158 -23.96 -7.95 10.96
CA ASN A 158 -22.92 -8.62 11.74
C ASN A 158 -21.55 -7.94 11.61
N PHE A 159 -21.20 -7.48 10.40
CA PHE A 159 -19.95 -6.75 10.20
C PHE A 159 -19.96 -5.39 10.92
N GLU A 160 -21.06 -4.66 10.79
CA GLU A 160 -21.19 -3.32 11.35
C GLU A 160 -21.26 -3.32 12.88
N GLU A 161 -21.91 -4.31 13.49
CA GLU A 161 -21.95 -4.49 14.94
C GLU A 161 -20.53 -4.56 15.53
N VAL A 162 -19.71 -5.47 15.00
CA VAL A 162 -18.32 -5.63 15.45
C VAL A 162 -17.49 -4.38 15.16
N ILE A 163 -17.64 -3.76 13.99
CA ILE A 163 -16.89 -2.55 13.63
C ILE A 163 -17.23 -1.39 14.56
N ASN A 164 -18.51 -1.20 14.88
CA ASN A 164 -18.96 -0.12 15.75
C ASN A 164 -18.63 -0.37 17.23
N SER A 165 -18.35 -1.61 17.62
CA SER A 165 -17.87 -1.94 18.97
C SER A 165 -16.45 -1.44 19.27
N VAL A 166 -15.68 -1.05 18.23
CA VAL A 166 -14.29 -0.58 18.37
C VAL A 166 -14.12 0.86 17.89
N GLN A 167 -13.02 1.48 18.32
CA GLN A 167 -12.71 2.89 18.01
C GLN A 167 -11.28 3.07 17.48
N GLY A 168 -11.03 4.23 16.90
CA GLY A 168 -9.72 4.70 16.45
C GLY A 168 -9.13 3.88 15.30
N ASN A 169 -7.81 3.66 15.34
CA ASN A 169 -7.09 2.96 14.27
C ASN A 169 -7.59 1.53 14.05
N LYS A 170 -8.03 0.85 15.13
CA LYS A 170 -8.56 -0.51 15.06
C LYS A 170 -9.85 -0.55 14.22
N LYS A 171 -10.77 0.39 14.45
CA LYS A 171 -11.99 0.54 13.65
C LYS A 171 -11.66 0.79 12.18
N ASN A 172 -10.75 1.74 11.90
CA ASN A 172 -10.35 2.08 10.55
C ASN A 172 -9.71 0.90 9.79
N GLU A 173 -8.91 0.07 10.49
CA GLU A 173 -8.36 -1.17 9.96
C GLU A 173 -9.45 -2.18 9.63
N LEU A 174 -10.40 -2.43 10.55
CA LEU A 174 -11.52 -3.34 10.30
C LEU A 174 -12.35 -2.92 9.09
N ILE A 175 -12.70 -1.63 8.99
CA ILE A 175 -13.44 -1.09 7.84
C ILE A 175 -12.70 -1.42 6.54
N ALA A 176 -11.39 -1.17 6.49
CA ALA A 176 -10.59 -1.40 5.29
C ALA A 176 -10.51 -2.88 4.93
N VAL A 177 -10.25 -3.76 5.90
CA VAL A 177 -10.10 -5.20 5.67
C VAL A 177 -11.44 -5.84 5.30
N THR A 178 -12.52 -5.54 6.02
CA THR A 178 -13.85 -6.05 5.74
C THR A 178 -14.35 -5.58 4.37
N SER A 179 -14.04 -4.34 3.97
CA SER A 179 -14.36 -3.85 2.62
C SER A 179 -13.66 -4.66 1.52
N VAL A 180 -12.44 -5.14 1.75
CA VAL A 180 -11.74 -6.02 0.80
C VAL A 180 -12.44 -7.37 0.71
N LEU A 181 -12.81 -7.96 1.84
CA LEU A 181 -13.55 -9.23 1.88
C LEU A 181 -14.88 -9.13 1.11
N ILE A 182 -15.69 -8.12 1.42
CA ILE A 182 -16.98 -7.85 0.75
C ILE A 182 -16.81 -7.75 -0.76
N LYS A 183 -15.80 -7.02 -1.22
CA LYS A 183 -15.51 -6.84 -2.66
C LYS A 183 -15.02 -8.13 -3.30
N THR A 184 -14.15 -8.90 -2.64
CA THR A 184 -13.64 -10.17 -3.16
C THR A 184 -14.74 -11.21 -3.35
N PHE A 185 -15.73 -11.23 -2.47
CA PHE A 185 -16.86 -12.17 -2.55
C PHE A 185 -18.11 -11.61 -3.23
N ASN A 186 -18.11 -10.32 -3.58
CA ASN A 186 -19.24 -9.61 -4.18
C ASN A 186 -20.54 -9.81 -3.38
N LEU A 187 -20.50 -9.55 -2.06
CA LEU A 187 -21.60 -9.83 -1.12
C LEU A 187 -22.86 -8.94 -1.30
N GLY A 188 -22.89 -8.07 -2.31
CA GLY A 188 -24.08 -7.31 -2.68
C GLY A 188 -24.45 -6.12 -1.77
N PHE A 189 -23.61 -5.78 -0.80
CA PHE A 189 -23.78 -4.62 0.08
C PHE A 189 -22.47 -3.86 0.30
N GLU A 190 -22.59 -2.65 0.87
CA GLU A 190 -21.47 -1.84 1.33
C GLU A 190 -21.66 -1.52 2.82
N LEU A 191 -20.56 -1.33 3.55
CA LEU A 191 -20.58 -0.92 4.95
C LEU A 191 -20.99 0.56 5.07
N ASP A 192 -21.95 0.85 5.94
CA ASP A 192 -22.40 2.18 6.32
C ASP A 192 -21.80 2.60 7.67
N VAL A 193 -20.47 2.65 7.71
CA VAL A 193 -19.69 2.97 8.91
C VAL A 193 -18.66 4.05 8.58
N LYS A 194 -18.51 5.00 9.49
CA LYS A 194 -17.55 6.10 9.33
C LYS A 194 -16.21 5.75 9.97
N ARG A 195 -15.13 6.12 9.28
CA ARG A 195 -13.79 6.09 9.84
C ARG A 195 -13.66 7.13 10.93
N ASP A 196 -12.96 6.78 12.00
CA ASP A 196 -12.64 7.70 13.07
C ASP A 196 -11.48 8.60 12.64
N HIS A 197 -11.54 9.87 13.02
CA HIS A 197 -10.41 10.78 12.85
C HIS A 197 -9.37 10.47 13.93
N VAL A 198 -8.21 9.95 13.52
CA VAL A 198 -7.12 9.60 14.43
C VAL A 198 -5.97 10.56 14.21
N ILE A 199 -5.64 11.33 15.23
CA ILE A 199 -4.46 12.19 15.24
C ILE A 199 -3.26 11.31 15.57
N PRO A 200 -2.22 11.27 14.71
CA PRO A 200 -1.00 10.54 15.02
C PRO A 200 -0.36 11.09 16.28
N ASN A 201 0.04 10.21 17.20
CA ASN A 201 0.77 10.62 18.41
C ASN A 201 2.01 11.43 18.04
N TYR A 202 2.32 12.43 18.87
CA TYR A 202 3.62 13.09 18.81
C TYR A 202 4.72 12.04 18.93
N ARG A 203 5.77 12.23 18.13
CA ARG A 203 6.89 11.30 18.03
C ARG A 203 8.14 12.15 18.06
N GLU A 204 8.93 11.98 19.10
CA GLU A 204 10.25 12.55 19.19
C GLU A 204 11.21 11.73 18.32
N ILE A 205 11.95 12.40 17.44
CA ILE A 205 12.90 11.74 16.55
C ILE A 205 14.29 11.97 17.14
N PRO A 206 15.09 10.91 17.33
CA PRO A 206 16.40 11.04 17.95
C PRO A 206 17.33 11.87 17.06
N ASP A 207 18.09 12.75 17.69
CA ASP A 207 19.21 13.43 17.06
C ASP A 207 20.42 12.48 16.91
N ASP A 208 21.49 13.00 16.30
CA ASP A 208 22.66 12.20 15.97
C ASP A 208 23.41 11.72 17.22
N GLU A 209 23.46 12.52 18.30
CA GLU A 209 24.05 12.12 19.58
C GLU A 209 23.27 10.96 20.22
N LYS A 210 21.93 11.03 20.23
CA LYS A 210 21.08 9.95 20.74
C LYS A 210 21.18 8.69 19.88
N ILE A 211 21.38 8.84 18.56
CA ILE A 211 21.58 7.70 17.67
C ILE A 211 22.95 7.04 17.89
N ILE A 212 24.01 7.82 18.00
CA ILE A 212 25.36 7.30 18.22
C ILE A 212 25.44 6.62 19.59
N SER A 213 24.93 7.25 20.65
CA SER A 213 24.87 6.63 21.99
C SER A 213 24.03 5.34 22.00
N GLY A 214 22.91 5.32 21.28
CA GLY A 214 22.07 4.14 21.10
C GLY A 214 22.80 2.94 20.46
N PHE A 215 23.73 3.19 19.55
CA PHE A 215 24.55 2.15 18.93
C PHE A 215 25.46 1.44 19.94
N TYR A 216 26.07 2.18 20.86
CA TYR A 216 26.94 1.63 21.90
C TYR A 216 26.17 0.88 23.02
N LEU A 217 24.86 1.08 23.14
CA LEU A 217 24.04 0.32 24.10
C LEU A 217 24.03 -1.19 23.82
N PHE A 218 24.20 -1.60 22.57
CA PHE A 218 24.28 -3.03 22.20
C PHE A 218 25.50 -3.72 22.82
N GLU A 219 26.66 -3.06 22.76
CA GLU A 219 27.90 -3.55 23.37
C GLU A 219 27.81 -3.51 24.90
N LYS A 220 27.29 -2.41 25.45
CA LYS A 220 26.99 -2.31 26.90
C LYS A 220 26.07 -3.44 27.37
N PHE A 221 25.04 -3.78 26.59
CA PHE A 221 24.17 -4.92 26.87
C PHE A 221 24.96 -6.24 26.85
N ALA A 222 25.83 -6.44 25.86
CA ALA A 222 26.63 -7.66 25.73
C ALA A 222 27.63 -7.84 26.89
N LEU A 223 28.22 -6.76 27.40
CA LEU A 223 29.14 -6.79 28.54
C LEU A 223 28.45 -7.04 29.88
N ASN A 224 27.22 -6.55 30.05
CA ASN A 224 26.48 -6.62 31.32
C ASN A 224 25.51 -7.81 31.42
N ARG A 225 25.37 -8.63 30.37
CA ARG A 225 24.51 -9.82 30.40
C ARG A 225 25.12 -10.92 31.27
N LYS A 226 24.30 -11.60 32.07
CA LYS A 226 24.74 -12.79 32.83
C LYS A 226 25.02 -13.94 31.85
N ASN A 227 26.19 -14.58 31.94
CA ASN A 227 26.68 -15.63 31.02
C ASN A 227 25.97 -16.99 31.13
N THR A 228 24.87 -17.11 31.86
CA THR A 228 24.14 -18.37 32.00
C THR A 228 23.21 -18.56 30.79
N ASN A 229 23.47 -19.59 29.98
CA ASN A 229 22.75 -19.99 28.76
C ASN A 229 22.96 -19.11 27.51
N ILE A 230 24.21 -18.96 27.05
CA ILE A 230 24.47 -18.44 25.70
C ILE A 230 24.15 -19.54 24.69
N SER A 231 22.95 -19.51 24.10
CA SER A 231 22.69 -20.21 22.84
C SER A 231 23.24 -19.40 21.65
N ASP A 232 23.51 -20.05 20.52
CA ASP A 232 23.90 -19.38 19.26
C ASP A 232 22.93 -18.25 18.84
N GLU A 233 21.68 -18.26 19.31
CA GLU A 233 20.71 -17.20 19.07
C GLU A 233 20.93 -15.93 19.92
N ILE A 234 21.49 -16.06 21.13
CA ILE A 234 21.76 -14.95 22.05
C ILE A 234 23.03 -14.18 21.65
N ASP A 235 23.96 -14.82 20.94
CA ASP A 235 25.16 -14.15 20.39
C ASP A 235 24.94 -13.51 19.01
N THR A 236 23.70 -13.11 18.73
CA THR A 236 23.35 -12.36 17.51
C THR A 236 23.36 -10.85 17.72
N TRP A 237 23.76 -10.36 18.89
CA TRP A 237 23.72 -8.94 19.25
C TRP A 237 24.54 -8.07 18.31
N GLU A 238 25.69 -8.56 17.82
CA GLU A 238 26.52 -7.85 16.84
C GLU A 238 25.79 -7.65 15.51
N MET A 239 25.03 -8.66 15.05
CA MET A 239 24.18 -8.54 13.87
C MET A 239 23.08 -7.50 14.09
N TRP A 240 22.45 -7.44 15.26
CA TRP A 240 21.42 -6.45 15.55
C TRP A 240 21.97 -5.02 15.73
N ARG A 241 23.19 -4.89 16.28
CA ARG A 241 23.96 -3.65 16.30
C ARG A 241 24.28 -3.18 14.88
N TRP A 242 24.71 -4.09 14.01
CA TRP A 242 24.95 -3.80 12.59
C TRP A 242 23.65 -3.38 11.86
N VAL A 243 22.54 -4.09 12.10
CA VAL A 243 21.21 -3.73 11.56
C VAL A 243 20.80 -2.32 11.99
N TYR A 244 21.02 -1.97 13.27
CA TYR A 244 20.77 -0.62 13.76
C TYR A 244 21.57 0.41 12.96
N GLY A 245 22.88 0.18 12.79
CA GLY A 245 23.76 1.12 12.09
C GLY A 245 23.39 1.31 10.62
N ILE A 246 23.02 0.24 9.92
CA ILE A 246 22.51 0.32 8.54
C ILE A 246 21.20 1.11 8.48
N LEU A 247 20.26 0.89 9.39
CA LEU A 247 18.99 1.65 9.42
C LEU A 247 19.24 3.14 9.69
N ALA A 248 20.16 3.46 10.60
CA ALA A 248 20.54 4.82 10.96
C ALA A 248 21.24 5.56 9.81
N THR A 249 22.08 4.85 9.05
CA THR A 249 22.92 5.42 7.98
C THR A 249 22.14 5.57 6.67
N TYR A 250 21.29 4.61 6.32
CA TYR A 250 20.62 4.53 5.00
C TYR A 250 19.12 4.84 5.05
N GLY A 251 18.50 4.90 6.23
CA GLY A 251 17.06 5.19 6.34
C GLY A 251 16.15 4.12 5.70
N LEU A 252 16.62 2.88 5.60
CA LEU A 252 15.87 1.77 5.03
C LEU A 252 14.61 1.48 5.86
N ARG A 253 13.55 0.96 5.23
CA ARG A 253 12.48 0.35 6.04
C ARG A 253 13.04 -0.93 6.68
N PRO A 254 12.76 -1.21 7.95
CA PRO A 254 13.27 -2.40 8.65
C PRO A 254 13.14 -3.73 7.88
N ARG A 255 12.07 -3.89 7.09
CA ARG A 255 11.85 -5.09 6.26
C ARG A 255 12.80 -5.18 5.06
N GLU A 256 13.22 -4.05 4.49
CA GLU A 256 14.05 -3.99 3.27
C GLU A 256 15.42 -4.65 3.47
N LEU A 257 15.96 -4.69 4.70
CA LEU A 257 17.22 -5.38 5.00
C LEU A 257 17.15 -6.91 4.83
N PHE A 258 15.97 -7.50 4.94
CA PHE A 258 15.82 -8.96 5.03
C PHE A 258 15.20 -9.59 3.77
N VAL A 259 14.73 -8.77 2.83
CA VAL A 259 14.13 -9.26 1.58
C VAL A 259 15.24 -9.41 0.54
N GLN A 260 15.82 -10.62 0.45
CA GLN A 260 16.89 -10.95 -0.51
C GLN A 260 18.00 -9.89 -0.57
N PRO A 261 18.70 -9.63 0.56
CA PRO A 261 19.80 -8.69 0.61
C PRO A 261 20.96 -9.13 -0.28
N ASP A 262 21.57 -8.18 -0.98
CA ASP A 262 22.76 -8.40 -1.81
C ASP A 262 24.03 -8.11 -1.01
N ILE A 263 24.42 -9.07 -0.15
CA ILE A 263 25.59 -8.95 0.73
C ILE A 263 26.89 -8.92 -0.10
N ASN A 264 26.92 -9.62 -1.23
CA ASN A 264 28.06 -9.63 -2.14
C ASN A 264 28.30 -8.23 -2.73
N TRP A 265 27.25 -7.54 -3.18
CA TRP A 265 27.37 -6.13 -3.58
C TRP A 265 27.79 -5.23 -2.43
N TRP A 266 27.24 -5.44 -1.23
CA TRP A 266 27.61 -4.65 -0.07
C TRP A 266 29.11 -4.75 0.25
N MET A 267 29.70 -5.93 0.14
CA MET A 267 31.14 -6.17 0.42
C MET A 267 32.06 -6.00 -0.78
N SER A 268 31.50 -5.73 -1.96
CA SER A 268 32.26 -5.60 -3.20
C SER A 268 33.20 -4.37 -3.17
N PRO A 269 34.47 -4.51 -3.56
CA PRO A 269 35.37 -3.36 -3.77
C PRO A 269 34.89 -2.41 -4.88
N GLN A 270 34.02 -2.88 -5.78
CA GLN A 270 33.42 -2.05 -6.83
C GLN A 270 32.30 -1.14 -6.30
N ASN A 271 31.81 -1.37 -5.08
CA ASN A 271 30.81 -0.55 -4.42
C ASN A 271 31.46 0.69 -3.76
N ILE A 272 32.04 1.55 -4.61
CA ILE A 272 32.79 2.75 -4.23
C ILE A 272 31.93 3.77 -3.48
N ASP A 273 30.66 3.90 -3.86
CA ASP A 273 29.71 4.84 -3.24
C ASP A 273 29.01 4.25 -2.00
N HIS A 274 29.39 3.02 -1.62
CA HIS A 274 28.83 2.26 -0.51
C HIS A 274 27.29 2.23 -0.54
N THR A 275 26.71 1.92 -1.69
CA THR A 275 25.26 1.83 -1.85
C THR A 275 24.70 0.54 -1.26
N TRP A 276 23.49 0.62 -0.71
CA TRP A 276 22.70 -0.56 -0.35
C TRP A 276 21.62 -0.84 -1.40
N LYS A 277 21.62 -2.04 -2.00
CA LYS A 277 20.61 -2.46 -2.98
C LYS A 277 19.35 -2.96 -2.27
N VAL A 278 18.24 -2.25 -2.45
CA VAL A 278 16.92 -2.72 -2.01
C VAL A 278 16.29 -3.56 -3.11
N ASN A 279 15.81 -4.75 -2.75
CA ASN A 279 15.24 -5.69 -3.71
C ASN A 279 13.88 -5.20 -4.28
N LYS A 280 13.61 -5.51 -5.55
CA LYS A 280 12.36 -5.17 -6.26
C LYS A 280 11.09 -5.72 -5.60
N ASN A 281 11.19 -6.81 -4.84
CA ASN A 281 10.07 -7.47 -4.17
C ASN A 281 9.60 -6.76 -2.89
N THR A 282 10.22 -5.64 -2.53
CA THR A 282 9.81 -4.78 -1.42
C THR A 282 8.70 -3.81 -1.84
N LYS A 283 7.97 -3.23 -0.87
CA LYS A 283 6.91 -2.23 -1.14
C LYS A 283 7.43 -1.00 -1.90
N THR A 284 8.72 -0.70 -1.76
CA THR A 284 9.38 0.45 -2.40
C THR A 284 9.90 0.20 -3.79
N GLY A 285 9.87 -1.05 -4.26
CA GLY A 285 10.60 -1.42 -5.47
C GLY A 285 12.11 -1.35 -5.30
N TYR A 286 12.81 -1.61 -6.42
CA TYR A 286 14.26 -1.63 -6.48
C TYR A 286 14.84 -0.22 -6.47
N ARG A 287 15.92 -0.04 -5.70
CA ARG A 287 16.74 1.18 -5.68
C ARG A 287 18.10 0.90 -5.05
N GLU A 288 19.07 1.73 -5.39
CA GLU A 288 20.34 1.80 -4.69
C GLU A 288 20.31 2.99 -3.73
N VAL A 289 20.50 2.70 -2.44
CA VAL A 289 20.38 3.68 -1.37
C VAL A 289 21.77 4.18 -1.01
N ILE A 290 21.96 5.50 -1.14
CA ILE A 290 23.18 6.22 -0.78
C ILE A 290 23.12 6.52 0.74
N PRO A 291 24.25 6.42 1.47
CA PRO A 291 24.27 6.78 2.90
C PRO A 291 23.96 8.26 3.10
N PHE A 292 23.10 8.58 4.07
CA PHE A 292 22.82 9.97 4.47
C PHE A 292 23.94 10.57 5.32
N VAL A 293 24.74 9.72 5.97
CA VAL A 293 25.91 10.08 6.78
C VAL A 293 27.01 9.06 6.47
N PRO A 294 27.82 9.27 5.42
CA PRO A 294 28.84 8.31 5.00
C PRO A 294 29.82 7.93 6.10
N GLU A 295 30.15 8.87 6.99
CA GLU A 295 31.08 8.69 8.12
C GLU A 295 30.58 7.62 9.11
N TRP A 296 29.27 7.36 9.13
CA TRP A 296 28.69 6.32 9.99
C TRP A 296 28.97 4.91 9.51
N ILE A 297 29.43 4.72 8.27
CA ILE A 297 29.89 3.44 7.77
C ILE A 297 31.09 2.96 8.59
N ASP A 298 32.05 3.86 8.82
CA ASP A 298 33.25 3.57 9.61
C ASP A 298 32.93 3.62 11.11
N LEU A 299 32.20 4.64 11.58
CA LEU A 299 31.85 4.78 13.00
C LEU A 299 31.09 3.57 13.53
N PHE A 300 30.18 3.01 12.74
CA PHE A 300 29.40 1.84 13.10
C PHE A 300 29.97 0.52 12.59
N ASP A 301 31.18 0.53 12.02
CA ASP A 301 31.88 -0.65 11.55
C ASP A 301 31.00 -1.53 10.61
N LEU A 302 30.34 -0.88 9.64
CA LEU A 302 29.31 -1.52 8.81
C LEU A 302 29.88 -2.46 7.74
N LYS A 303 31.20 -2.43 7.52
CA LYS A 303 31.92 -3.35 6.62
C LYS A 303 32.50 -4.56 7.37
N ASN A 304 32.19 -4.74 8.65
CA ASN A 304 32.63 -5.90 9.41
C ASN A 304 31.98 -7.19 8.89
N PRO A 305 32.77 -8.21 8.48
CA PRO A 305 32.23 -9.46 7.96
C PRO A 305 31.53 -10.32 9.03
N LYS A 306 31.90 -10.18 10.31
CA LYS A 306 31.35 -11.01 11.41
C LYS A 306 29.81 -10.89 11.55
N PRO A 307 29.22 -9.69 11.73
CA PRO A 307 27.77 -9.55 11.80
C PRO A 307 27.06 -9.92 10.50
N LEU A 308 27.71 -9.70 9.34
CA LEU A 308 27.17 -10.07 8.02
C LEU A 308 27.06 -11.58 7.83
N ASN A 309 28.06 -12.35 8.26
CA ASN A 309 28.00 -13.81 8.22
C ASN A 309 26.86 -14.36 9.08
N ILE A 310 26.54 -13.70 10.21
CA ILE A 310 25.38 -14.07 11.04
C ILE A 310 24.08 -13.76 10.31
N LEU A 311 24.00 -12.60 9.65
CA LEU A 311 22.85 -12.19 8.85
C LEU A 311 22.59 -13.16 7.71
N GLU A 312 23.62 -13.52 6.94
CA GLU A 312 23.52 -14.43 5.79
C GLU A 312 22.95 -15.79 6.20
N ARG A 313 23.52 -16.44 7.23
CA ARG A 313 22.99 -17.70 7.77
C ARG A 313 21.54 -17.61 8.25
N LYS A 314 21.12 -16.44 8.77
CA LYS A 314 19.73 -16.22 9.17
C LYS A 314 18.83 -16.05 7.96
N VAL A 315 19.27 -15.31 6.95
CA VAL A 315 18.50 -15.03 5.74
C VAL A 315 18.38 -16.24 4.82
N GLU A 316 19.39 -17.10 4.73
CA GLU A 316 19.30 -18.38 3.99
C GLU A 316 18.16 -19.27 4.52
N LYS A 317 17.91 -19.22 5.84
CA LYS A 317 16.82 -19.96 6.49
C LYS A 317 15.44 -19.29 6.29
N ILE A 318 15.39 -18.11 5.66
CA ILE A 318 14.14 -17.38 5.39
C ILE A 318 13.56 -17.87 4.06
N ALA A 319 12.66 -18.84 4.14
CA ALA A 319 11.91 -19.31 2.98
C ALA A 319 10.53 -18.64 2.81
N SER A 320 10.07 -17.87 3.81
CA SER A 320 8.68 -17.38 3.86
C SER A 320 8.54 -15.91 4.29
N VAL A 321 7.43 -15.30 3.88
CA VAL A 321 7.02 -13.95 4.30
C VAL A 321 6.89 -13.84 5.83
N GLN A 322 6.46 -14.91 6.49
CA GLN A 322 6.36 -14.99 7.94
C GLN A 322 7.73 -14.78 8.60
N ASN A 323 8.77 -15.49 8.15
CA ASN A 323 10.10 -15.39 8.74
C ASN A 323 10.68 -13.97 8.61
N ILE A 324 10.44 -13.30 7.49
CA ILE A 324 10.83 -11.88 7.28
C ILE A 324 10.13 -10.96 8.29
N ASN A 325 8.83 -11.17 8.53
CA ASN A 325 8.07 -10.37 9.47
C ASN A 325 8.54 -10.58 10.92
N TRP A 326 8.97 -11.79 11.26
CA TRP A 326 9.57 -12.09 12.56
C TRP A 326 10.88 -11.33 12.75
N MET A 327 11.78 -11.36 11.75
CA MET A 327 13.03 -10.56 11.78
C MET A 327 12.75 -9.06 11.95
N ARG A 328 11.76 -8.52 11.24
CA ARG A 328 11.34 -7.12 11.39
C ARG A 328 10.82 -6.81 12.81
N ARG A 329 10.07 -7.73 13.43
CA ARG A 329 9.61 -7.58 14.83
C ARG A 329 10.79 -7.64 15.81
N ASP A 330 11.77 -8.49 15.52
CA ASP A 330 12.94 -8.66 16.35
C ASP A 330 13.81 -7.42 16.46
N ILE A 331 13.88 -6.57 15.43
CA ILE A 331 14.54 -5.26 15.55
C ILE A 331 13.93 -4.46 16.70
N SER A 332 12.59 -4.42 16.79
CA SER A 332 11.90 -3.64 17.83
C SER A 332 12.08 -4.27 19.21
N ARG A 333 12.13 -5.61 19.27
CA ARG A 333 12.44 -6.37 20.48
C ARG A 333 13.86 -6.08 20.97
N TRP A 334 14.84 -6.03 20.07
CA TRP A 334 16.22 -5.71 20.41
C TRP A 334 16.40 -4.28 20.88
N PHE A 335 15.78 -3.29 20.23
CA PHE A 335 15.80 -1.90 20.69
C PHE A 335 15.35 -1.80 22.16
N ARG A 336 14.21 -2.42 22.49
CA ARG A 336 13.73 -2.48 23.87
C ARG A 336 14.69 -3.22 24.80
N LYS A 337 15.26 -4.34 24.34
CA LYS A 337 16.17 -5.19 25.12
C LYS A 337 17.45 -4.46 25.54
N VAL A 338 17.99 -3.60 24.67
CA VAL A 338 19.21 -2.83 24.93
C VAL A 338 18.95 -1.46 25.55
N GLY A 339 17.68 -1.07 25.72
CA GLY A 339 17.30 0.21 26.35
C GLY A 339 17.20 1.40 25.40
N ILE A 340 17.03 1.17 24.09
CA ILE A 340 16.74 2.24 23.14
C ILE A 340 15.28 2.71 23.31
N GLU A 341 15.10 4.01 23.47
CA GLU A 341 13.81 4.65 23.81
C GLU A 341 12.95 5.05 22.60
N PHE A 342 13.47 4.91 21.39
CA PHE A 342 12.77 5.23 20.14
C PHE A 342 12.53 3.97 19.29
N GLN A 343 11.73 4.07 18.24
CA GLN A 343 11.39 2.96 17.36
C GLN A 343 12.36 2.87 16.17
N PRO A 344 12.54 1.69 15.55
CA PRO A 344 13.41 1.55 14.37
C PRO A 344 13.02 2.47 13.20
N TYR A 345 11.73 2.79 13.06
CA TYR A 345 11.25 3.69 12.01
C TYR A 345 11.66 5.16 12.26
N ASP A 346 12.06 5.50 13.49
CA ASP A 346 12.45 6.85 13.87
C ASP A 346 13.85 7.18 13.36
N LEU A 347 14.72 6.16 13.21
CA LEU A 347 16.01 6.29 12.51
C LEU A 347 15.81 6.77 11.06
N ARG A 348 14.84 6.19 10.36
CA ARG A 348 14.49 6.59 8.99
C ARG A 348 13.94 8.02 8.92
N HIS A 349 13.18 8.45 9.93
CA HIS A 349 12.74 9.83 10.03
C HIS A 349 13.92 10.78 10.28
N GLY A 350 14.89 10.37 11.11
CA GLY A 350 16.16 11.07 11.30
C GLY A 350 16.91 11.28 9.98
N CYS A 351 17.00 10.25 9.14
CA CYS A 351 17.60 10.39 7.80
C CYS A 351 16.90 11.43 6.92
N ALA A 352 15.57 11.45 6.90
CA ALA A 352 14.82 12.42 6.12
C ALA A 352 15.05 13.86 6.61
N ILE A 353 15.15 14.05 7.92
CA ILE A 353 15.46 15.35 8.53
C ILE A 353 16.89 15.77 8.16
N ARG A 354 17.88 14.88 8.29
CA ARG A 354 19.27 15.16 7.88
C ARG A 354 19.36 15.55 6.42
N ALA A 355 18.69 14.82 5.53
CA ALA A 355 18.69 15.14 4.11
C ALA A 355 18.23 16.57 3.84
N HIS A 356 17.21 17.02 4.57
CA HIS A 356 16.73 18.39 4.49
C HIS A 356 17.74 19.41 5.02
N LEU A 357 18.34 19.14 6.19
CA LEU A 357 19.34 20.03 6.81
C LEU A 357 20.60 20.17 5.94
N GLN A 358 21.05 19.06 5.35
CA GLN A 358 22.18 19.00 4.41
C GLN A 358 21.87 19.64 3.03
N GLY A 359 20.63 20.09 2.80
CA GLY A 359 20.23 20.68 1.53
C GLY A 359 20.10 19.69 0.37
N ILE A 360 19.97 18.39 0.65
CA ILE A 360 19.72 17.37 -0.39
C ILE A 360 18.38 17.69 -1.08
N PRO A 361 18.33 17.71 -2.42
CA PRO A 361 17.09 17.94 -3.14
C PRO A 361 15.99 16.98 -2.70
N ILE A 362 14.79 17.50 -2.42
CA ILE A 362 13.65 16.72 -1.90
C ILE A 362 13.38 15.49 -2.76
N LYS A 363 13.49 15.61 -4.08
CA LYS A 363 13.31 14.49 -5.01
C LYS A 363 14.35 13.39 -4.79
N ALA A 364 15.63 13.75 -4.66
CA ALA A 364 16.71 12.80 -4.39
C ALA A 364 16.51 12.12 -3.02
N ALA A 365 16.15 12.88 -1.97
CA ALA A 365 15.87 12.32 -0.66
C ALA A 365 14.64 11.37 -0.67
N ALA A 366 13.59 11.73 -1.41
CA ALA A 366 12.40 10.89 -1.59
C ALA A 366 12.74 9.60 -2.33
N ASP A 367 13.51 9.67 -3.41
CA ASP A 367 13.93 8.50 -4.19
C ASP A 367 14.83 7.58 -3.36
N ASN A 368 15.79 8.13 -2.61
CA ASN A 368 16.68 7.36 -1.72
C ASN A 368 15.88 6.61 -0.64
N LEU A 369 14.82 7.21 -0.12
CA LEU A 369 13.92 6.58 0.85
C LEU A 369 12.88 5.65 0.18
N GLY A 370 12.65 5.73 -1.12
CA GLY A 370 11.56 5.02 -1.79
C GLY A 370 10.19 5.59 -1.40
N HIS A 371 10.02 6.90 -1.61
CA HIS A 371 8.78 7.65 -1.48
C HIS A 371 8.51 8.43 -2.77
N THR A 372 7.24 8.72 -3.06
CA THR A 372 6.94 9.84 -3.95
C THR A 372 7.25 11.16 -3.25
N VAL A 373 7.44 12.25 -4.01
CA VAL A 373 7.65 13.59 -3.44
C VAL A 373 6.47 13.99 -2.54
N ASP A 374 5.24 13.66 -2.94
CA ASP A 374 4.04 13.95 -2.16
C ASP A 374 4.00 13.17 -0.85
N GLU A 375 4.31 11.87 -0.87
CA GLU A 375 4.40 11.04 0.34
C GLU A 375 5.49 11.57 1.28
N HIS A 376 6.65 11.93 0.74
CA HIS A 376 7.77 12.49 1.50
C HIS A 376 7.36 13.81 2.16
N THR A 377 6.86 14.78 1.37
CA THR A 377 6.43 16.08 1.89
C THR A 377 5.34 15.92 2.94
N LYS A 378 4.27 15.17 2.67
CA LYS A 378 3.19 14.96 3.66
C LYS A 378 3.69 14.37 4.99
N THR A 379 4.67 13.49 4.93
CA THR A 379 5.21 12.82 6.12
C THR A 379 6.12 13.74 6.94
N TYR A 380 6.94 14.55 6.25
CA TYR A 380 8.04 15.29 6.87
C TYR A 380 7.79 16.79 6.99
N GLN A 381 6.74 17.35 6.37
CA GLN A 381 6.40 18.77 6.40
C GLN A 381 6.33 19.35 7.82
N ARG A 382 5.83 18.58 8.79
CA ARG A 382 5.79 18.99 10.21
C ARG A 382 7.18 19.21 10.82
N TRP A 383 8.20 18.53 10.31
CA TRP A 383 9.61 18.67 10.71
C TRP A 383 10.33 19.75 9.91
N PHE A 384 9.74 20.25 8.82
CA PHE A 384 10.28 21.34 8.00
C PHE A 384 9.80 22.73 8.48
N GLY A 385 9.56 22.88 9.79
CA GLY A 385 9.18 24.13 10.43
C GLY A 385 10.19 25.25 10.21
N ILE A 386 9.79 26.48 10.53
CA ILE A 386 10.58 27.69 10.18
C ILE A 386 11.98 27.69 10.83
N GLU A 387 12.15 27.08 12.00
CA GLU A 387 13.42 27.00 12.71
C GLU A 387 14.42 26.07 12.01
N ASN A 388 13.98 24.89 11.56
CA ASN A 388 14.83 23.97 10.79
C ASN A 388 15.19 24.55 9.42
N ARG A 389 14.28 25.31 8.80
CA ARG A 389 14.61 26.08 7.59
C ARG A 389 15.67 27.13 7.89
N LYS A 390 15.51 27.93 8.95
CA LYS A 390 16.54 28.93 9.34
C LYS A 390 17.91 28.29 9.56
N LYS A 391 17.97 27.13 10.23
CA LYS A 391 19.22 26.39 10.45
C LYS A 391 19.84 25.91 9.12
N ALA A 392 19.07 25.25 8.27
CA ALA A 392 19.55 24.79 6.95
C ALA A 392 20.04 25.95 6.07
N PHE A 393 19.30 27.06 6.03
CA PHE A 393 19.74 28.26 5.30
C PHE A 393 21.01 28.86 5.91
N GLY A 394 21.13 28.90 7.25
CA GLY A 394 22.34 29.37 7.93
C GLY A 394 23.57 28.52 7.62
N GLU A 395 23.44 27.19 7.66
CA GLU A 395 24.53 26.26 7.36
C GLU A 395 24.98 26.35 5.89
N VAL A 396 24.05 26.42 4.94
CA VAL A 396 24.38 26.57 3.50
C VAL A 396 25.08 27.91 3.23
N MET A 397 24.63 29.00 3.85
CA MET A 397 25.27 30.31 3.68
C MET A 397 26.68 30.33 4.30
N SER A 398 26.84 29.71 5.47
CA SER A 398 28.15 29.56 6.14
C SER A 398 29.12 28.70 5.32
N GLN A 399 28.69 27.54 4.83
CA GLN A 399 29.51 26.67 3.98
C GLN A 399 29.93 27.37 2.68
N LYS A 400 29.02 28.08 2.01
CA LYS A 400 29.39 28.87 0.82
C LYS A 400 30.46 29.89 1.14
N SER A 401 30.30 30.63 2.25
CA SER A 401 31.30 31.61 2.70
C SER A 401 32.65 30.96 3.01
N LEU A 402 32.67 29.78 3.65
CA LEU A 402 33.90 29.06 3.97
C LEU A 402 34.58 28.53 2.71
N ILE A 403 33.83 27.96 1.77
CA ILE A 403 34.36 27.49 0.47
C ILE A 403 34.96 28.66 -0.32
N GLU A 404 34.31 29.82 -0.30
CA GLU A 404 34.82 31.01 -0.98
C GLU A 404 36.11 31.52 -0.33
N LEU A 405 36.19 31.53 1.00
CA LEU A 405 37.41 31.83 1.75
C LEU A 405 38.54 30.85 1.38
N GLN A 406 38.27 29.55 1.41
CA GLN A 406 39.24 28.50 1.06
C GLN A 406 39.70 28.61 -0.40
N LYS A 407 38.81 28.94 -1.33
CA LYS A 407 39.18 29.18 -2.74
C LYS A 407 40.12 30.36 -2.88
N ASN A 408 39.87 31.45 -2.15
CA ASN A 408 40.74 32.63 -2.15
C ASN A 408 42.12 32.32 -1.56
N GLU A 409 42.16 31.55 -0.47
CA GLU A 409 43.41 31.10 0.15
C GLU A 409 44.21 30.17 -0.79
N ILE A 410 43.55 29.20 -1.43
CA ILE A 410 44.17 28.33 -2.45
C ILE A 410 44.72 29.16 -3.61
N LEU A 411 44.00 30.20 -4.06
CA LEU A 411 44.48 31.08 -5.12
C LEU A 411 45.73 31.86 -4.70
N ALA A 412 45.72 32.43 -3.49
CA ALA A 412 46.87 33.14 -2.94
C ALA A 412 48.11 32.24 -2.82
N LEU A 413 47.94 31.02 -2.28
CA LEU A 413 49.00 30.03 -2.15
C LEU A 413 49.55 29.57 -3.51
N ARG A 414 48.69 29.49 -4.54
CA ARG A 414 49.12 29.19 -5.92
C ARG A 414 49.96 30.32 -6.51
N MET A 415 49.53 31.57 -6.35
CA MET A 415 50.28 32.74 -6.81
C MET A 415 51.64 32.87 -6.11
N GLU A 416 51.69 32.62 -4.80
CA GLU A 416 52.95 32.63 -4.05
C GLU A 416 53.89 31.50 -4.48
N ASN A 417 53.38 30.29 -4.69
CA ASN A 417 54.18 29.19 -5.25
C ASN A 417 54.76 29.54 -6.62
N GLU A 418 53.99 30.18 -7.50
CA GLU A 418 54.45 30.59 -8.81
C GLU A 418 55.54 31.67 -8.72
N ARG A 419 55.37 32.67 -7.85
CA ARG A 419 56.42 33.67 -7.55
C ARG A 419 57.70 33.02 -7.04
N LEU A 420 57.59 32.10 -6.09
CA LEU A 420 58.74 31.39 -5.53
C LEU A 420 59.44 30.52 -6.58
N ARG A 421 58.68 29.88 -7.49
CA ARG A 421 59.27 29.14 -8.62
C ARG A 421 60.06 30.04 -9.55
N LEU A 422 59.52 31.20 -9.93
CA LEU A 422 60.23 32.18 -10.75
C LEU A 422 61.50 32.70 -10.08
N GLU A 423 61.45 32.97 -8.77
CA GLU A 423 62.63 33.42 -8.03
C GLU A 423 63.69 32.31 -7.91
N VAL A 424 63.28 31.05 -7.71
CA VAL A 424 64.19 29.90 -7.75
C VAL A 424 64.82 29.74 -9.13
N GLU A 425 64.07 29.89 -10.21
CA GLU A 425 64.61 29.86 -11.58
C GLU A 425 65.60 31.00 -11.82
N ARG A 426 65.27 32.21 -11.37
CA ARG A 426 66.17 33.37 -11.45
C ARG A 426 67.47 33.13 -10.68
N LEU A 427 67.40 32.62 -9.46
CA LEU A 427 68.58 32.30 -8.64
C LEU A 427 69.41 31.19 -9.27
N LYS A 428 68.78 30.17 -9.87
CA LYS A 428 69.50 29.12 -10.64
C LYS A 428 70.19 29.69 -11.87
N PHE A 429 69.59 30.66 -12.54
CA PHE A 429 70.18 31.33 -13.70
C PHE A 429 71.40 32.18 -13.30
N LEU A 430 71.32 32.86 -12.15
CA LEU A 430 72.42 33.66 -11.58
C LEU A 430 73.56 32.80 -11.00
N GLY A 431 73.27 31.58 -10.53
CA GLY A 431 74.27 30.64 -10.00
C GLY A 431 75.00 29.80 -11.08
N ASN A 432 74.59 29.92 -12.34
CA ASN A 432 75.20 29.23 -13.50
C ASN A 432 76.04 30.18 -14.38
N VAL A 433 76.38 31.38 -13.90
CA VAL A 433 77.29 32.34 -14.54
C VAL A 433 78.67 32.26 -13.91
#